data_AF-A0AAU4I1X3-F1
#
_entry.id   AF-A0AAU4I1X3-F1
#
_cell.length_a   1.000
_cell.length_b   1.000
_cell.length_c   1.000
_cell.angle_alpha   90.00
_cell.angle_beta   90.00
_cell.angle_gamma   90.00
#
_symmetry.space_group_name_H-M   'P 1'
#
loop_
_entity.id
_entity.type
_entity.pdbx_description
1 polymer ?
#
loop_
_entity_poly.entity_id
_entity_poly.type
_entity_poly.pdbx_seq_one_letter_code
_entity_poly.pdbx_strand_id
1 'polypeptide(L)'
;MSGPAPLPTALTELTGVRYPLVQTGMGWVAGPRLVSASANAGALGILASATMTVEQLRAAVREVRSRTDAPFGVNLRADAGDAAERVRIVIDEGVRVASFALAPSKELIARLKDAGVVVIPSVGARRHAEKVAAWGADAVMVQGGEGGGHTGDVATTVLLPQVVDAVDIPVIAAGGFHDGRGLVAALAYGAAGIGMGTRFLLTSDSTVPAAVKAKYLAATVKDVTVTDRVDGMPHRMLRTEMVDSLERSGRAAALLGAVRHASAFRKETGASWRGLVRDGLAMKHGRELTWSQVLLAANTPMLLKASMVEGRTDIGVMASGQVAGLIEDLPSCAELVERVVAEALAVLKSLPGAERSS
;
A
#
# COMPACT_ATOMS: atom_id res chain seq x y z
N MET A 1 -17.06 -21.39 11.90
CA MET A 1 -16.49 -22.35 10.93
C MET A 1 -14.99 -22.20 11.00
N SER A 2 -14.23 -23.30 11.11
CA SER A 2 -12.76 -23.24 11.04
C SER A 2 -12.38 -22.83 9.63
N GLY A 3 -11.65 -21.71 9.47
CA GLY A 3 -11.18 -21.25 8.15
C GLY A 3 -10.27 -22.27 7.45
N PRO A 4 -9.84 -21.99 6.20
CA PRO A 4 -9.02 -22.92 5.43
C PRO A 4 -7.69 -23.22 6.13
N ALA A 5 -7.08 -24.37 5.81
CA ALA A 5 -5.82 -24.78 6.39
C ALA A 5 -4.74 -23.68 6.21
N PRO A 6 -3.86 -23.46 7.22
CA PRO A 6 -2.76 -22.51 7.10
C PRO A 6 -1.89 -22.78 5.86
N LEU A 7 -1.35 -21.72 5.25
CA LEU A 7 -0.47 -21.81 4.10
C LEU A 7 0.92 -21.26 4.47
N PRO A 8 1.82 -22.10 5.03
CA PRO A 8 3.10 -21.64 5.53
C PRO A 8 4.02 -21.18 4.39
N THR A 9 4.65 -20.03 4.61
CA THR A 9 5.63 -19.36 3.73
C THR A 9 6.62 -18.59 4.62
N ALA A 10 7.72 -18.12 4.04
CA ALA A 10 8.63 -17.23 4.76
C ALA A 10 7.94 -15.95 5.28
N LEU A 11 6.89 -15.45 4.60
CA LEU A 11 6.12 -14.29 5.07
C LEU A 11 5.32 -14.61 6.35
N THR A 12 4.61 -15.75 6.36
CA THR A 12 3.80 -16.16 7.52
C THR A 12 4.68 -16.45 8.72
N GLU A 13 5.84 -17.09 8.52
CA GLU A 13 6.82 -17.36 9.58
C GLU A 13 7.42 -16.07 10.13
N LEU A 14 7.84 -15.17 9.24
CA LEU A 14 8.45 -13.90 9.62
C LEU A 14 7.47 -13.02 10.42
N THR A 15 6.20 -12.96 10.03
CA THR A 15 5.24 -12.00 10.59
C THR A 15 4.29 -12.60 11.63
N GLY A 16 4.12 -13.93 11.65
CA GLY A 16 3.18 -14.63 12.53
C GLY A 16 1.73 -14.64 12.04
N VAL A 17 1.46 -14.17 10.80
CA VAL A 17 0.11 -14.25 10.21
C VAL A 17 -0.19 -15.66 9.69
N ARG A 18 -1.47 -15.99 9.49
CA ARG A 18 -1.90 -17.34 9.07
C ARG A 18 -1.75 -17.58 7.57
N TYR A 19 -1.95 -16.53 6.77
CA TYR A 19 -1.96 -16.63 5.31
C TYR A 19 -1.03 -15.60 4.68
N PRO A 20 -0.38 -15.92 3.55
CA PRO A 20 0.60 -15.04 2.89
C PRO A 20 -0.08 -13.93 2.06
N LEU A 21 -1.03 -13.24 2.68
CA LEU A 21 -1.83 -12.17 2.12
C LEU A 21 -1.60 -10.89 2.91
N VAL A 22 -1.40 -9.77 2.22
CA VAL A 22 -1.18 -8.46 2.83
C VAL A 22 -2.25 -7.48 2.35
N GLN A 23 -3.00 -6.90 3.28
CA GLN A 23 -3.77 -5.68 3.03
C GLN A 23 -2.79 -4.51 3.10
N THR A 24 -2.47 -3.91 1.94
CA THR A 24 -1.40 -2.91 1.84
C THR A 24 -1.80 -1.57 2.47
N GLY A 25 -0.83 -0.84 3.02
CA GLY A 25 -1.05 0.52 3.54
C GLY A 25 -1.56 1.46 2.44
N MET A 26 -2.80 1.94 2.58
CA MET A 26 -3.45 2.87 1.65
C MET A 26 -3.89 4.11 2.42
N GLY A 27 -3.29 5.27 2.13
CA GLY A 27 -3.67 6.54 2.77
C GLY A 27 -5.17 6.80 2.66
N TRP A 28 -5.79 7.29 3.74
CA TRP A 28 -7.23 7.50 3.89
C TRP A 28 -8.14 6.25 3.85
N VAL A 29 -7.64 5.10 3.43
CA VAL A 29 -8.43 3.86 3.27
C VAL A 29 -8.12 2.85 4.37
N ALA A 30 -6.83 2.60 4.63
CA ALA A 30 -6.35 1.60 5.57
C ALA A 30 -6.34 2.15 7.01
N GLY A 31 -7.54 2.37 7.55
CA GLY A 31 -7.77 2.73 8.96
C GLY A 31 -7.98 1.51 9.87
N PRO A 32 -8.20 1.74 11.18
CA PRO A 32 -8.25 0.66 12.19
C PRO A 32 -9.25 -0.45 11.89
N ARG A 33 -10.43 -0.12 11.34
CA ARG A 33 -11.47 -1.10 11.00
C ARG A 33 -11.00 -2.10 9.93
N LEU A 34 -10.48 -1.62 8.80
CA LEU A 34 -10.01 -2.49 7.71
C LEU A 34 -8.80 -3.34 8.16
N VAL A 35 -7.87 -2.74 8.89
CA VAL A 35 -6.66 -3.41 9.38
C VAL A 35 -7.01 -4.52 10.35
N SER A 36 -7.84 -4.24 11.36
CA SER A 36 -8.25 -5.24 12.35
C SER A 36 -9.09 -6.36 11.73
N ALA A 37 -9.97 -6.07 10.77
CA ALA A 37 -10.71 -7.08 10.02
C ALA A 37 -9.79 -7.99 9.20
N SER A 38 -8.78 -7.42 8.52
CA SER A 38 -7.79 -8.18 7.74
C SER A 38 -6.94 -9.07 8.64
N ALA A 39 -6.49 -8.54 9.79
CA ALA A 39 -5.70 -9.27 10.78
C ALA A 39 -6.49 -10.44 11.40
N ASN A 40 -7.76 -10.20 11.79
CA ASN A 40 -8.66 -11.23 12.30
C ASN A 40 -8.94 -12.34 11.26
N ALA A 41 -9.01 -11.98 9.97
CA ALA A 41 -9.11 -12.94 8.88
C ALA A 41 -7.84 -13.79 8.69
N GLY A 42 -6.70 -13.35 9.22
CA GLY A 42 -5.42 -14.08 9.18
C GLY A 42 -4.43 -13.57 8.14
N ALA A 43 -4.75 -12.45 7.48
CA ALA A 43 -3.85 -11.71 6.60
C ALA A 43 -3.05 -10.66 7.40
N LEU A 44 -1.97 -10.14 6.84
CA LEU A 44 -1.27 -8.98 7.41
C LEU A 44 -2.02 -7.69 7.07
N GLY A 45 -2.72 -7.12 8.05
CA GLY A 45 -3.28 -5.77 7.94
C GLY A 45 -2.21 -4.69 8.15
N ILE A 46 -2.17 -3.65 7.32
CA ILE A 46 -1.21 -2.54 7.44
C ILE A 46 -1.93 -1.20 7.53
N LEU A 47 -1.84 -0.56 8.69
CA LEU A 47 -2.39 0.78 8.97
C LEU A 47 -1.61 1.86 8.22
N ALA A 48 -2.29 2.72 7.47
CA ALA A 48 -1.63 3.81 6.76
C ALA A 48 -1.51 5.06 7.64
N SER A 49 -0.29 5.42 8.05
CA SER A 49 -0.08 6.57 8.93
C SER A 49 0.16 7.89 8.20
N ALA A 50 0.36 7.86 6.88
CA ALA A 50 0.85 9.01 6.11
C ALA A 50 -0.03 10.27 6.19
N THR A 51 -1.31 10.09 6.51
CA THR A 51 -2.32 11.16 6.59
C THR A 51 -2.71 11.53 8.02
N MET A 52 -2.02 10.94 9.02
CA MET A 52 -2.29 11.11 10.44
C MET A 52 -1.23 11.99 11.10
N THR A 53 -1.61 12.77 12.12
CA THR A 53 -0.63 13.31 13.08
C THR A 53 0.00 12.18 13.91
N VAL A 54 1.04 12.52 14.70
CA VAL A 54 1.68 11.59 15.64
C VAL A 54 0.67 11.06 16.68
N GLU A 55 -0.17 11.94 17.22
CA GLU A 55 -1.21 11.60 18.20
C GLU A 55 -2.28 10.71 17.57
N GLN A 56 -2.72 11.05 16.36
CA GLN A 56 -3.70 10.24 15.62
C GLN A 56 -3.14 8.86 15.29
N LEU A 57 -1.85 8.75 14.91
CA LEU A 57 -1.19 7.46 14.71
C LEU A 57 -1.23 6.62 15.98
N ARG A 58 -0.84 7.19 17.14
CA ARG A 58 -0.86 6.48 18.42
C ARG A 58 -2.29 6.02 18.78
N ALA A 59 -3.28 6.88 18.60
CA ALA A 59 -4.68 6.53 18.83
C ALA A 59 -5.17 5.41 17.90
N ALA A 60 -4.83 5.49 16.61
CA ALA A 60 -5.22 4.48 15.62
C ALA A 60 -4.56 3.12 15.87
N VAL A 61 -3.29 3.08 16.30
CA VAL A 61 -2.61 1.85 16.71
C VAL A 61 -3.31 1.19 17.90
N ARG A 62 -3.69 1.99 18.90
CA ARG A 62 -4.45 1.50 20.07
C ARG A 62 -5.84 1.01 19.71
N GLU A 63 -6.50 1.69 18.77
CA GLU A 63 -7.80 1.23 18.27
C GLU A 63 -7.68 -0.12 17.56
N VAL A 64 -6.65 -0.33 16.72
CA VAL A 64 -6.40 -1.66 16.11
C VAL A 64 -6.23 -2.72 17.19
N ARG A 65 -5.38 -2.45 18.20
CA ARG A 65 -5.15 -3.38 19.32
C ARG A 65 -6.40 -3.71 20.12
N SER A 66 -7.32 -2.75 20.30
CA SER A 66 -8.59 -3.02 20.98
C SER A 66 -9.53 -3.95 20.20
N ARG A 67 -9.27 -4.18 18.91
CA ARG A 67 -10.13 -4.95 17.99
C ARG A 67 -9.52 -6.29 17.57
N THR A 68 -8.23 -6.52 17.83
CA THR A 68 -7.54 -7.76 17.45
C THR A 68 -6.27 -7.98 18.27
N ASP A 69 -6.01 -9.25 18.59
CA ASP A 69 -4.73 -9.73 19.12
C ASP A 69 -3.79 -10.24 18.01
N ALA A 70 -4.26 -10.30 16.76
CA ALA A 70 -3.46 -10.77 15.63
C ALA A 70 -2.40 -9.73 15.23
N PRO A 71 -1.24 -10.19 14.68
CA PRO A 71 -0.19 -9.28 14.26
C PRO A 71 -0.66 -8.36 13.12
N PHE A 72 -0.27 -7.09 13.20
CA PHE A 72 -0.52 -6.08 12.18
C PHE A 72 0.70 -5.18 11.99
N GLY A 73 0.69 -4.42 10.91
CA GLY A 73 1.74 -3.46 10.58
C GLY A 73 1.26 -2.01 10.53
N VAL A 74 2.22 -1.10 10.47
CA VAL A 74 2.02 0.32 10.21
C VAL A 74 2.89 0.74 9.02
N ASN A 75 2.30 1.39 8.03
CA ASN A 75 3.00 1.98 6.90
C ASN A 75 3.40 3.43 7.21
N LEU A 76 4.70 3.68 7.13
CA LEU A 76 5.36 4.94 7.44
C LEU A 76 5.90 5.60 6.17
N ARG A 77 6.01 6.92 6.18
CA ARG A 77 6.75 7.66 5.16
C ARG A 77 8.19 7.82 5.59
N ALA A 78 9.13 7.29 4.81
CA ALA A 78 10.56 7.40 5.09
C ALA A 78 11.08 8.84 5.03
N ASP A 79 10.43 9.70 4.23
CA ASP A 79 10.82 11.08 3.94
C ASP A 79 10.16 12.12 4.86
N ALA A 80 9.30 11.69 5.78
CA ALA A 80 8.61 12.60 6.68
C ALA A 80 9.55 13.12 7.78
N GLY A 81 9.54 14.42 8.06
CA GLY A 81 10.36 15.02 9.12
C GLY A 81 10.11 14.45 10.53
N ASP A 82 8.98 13.78 10.75
CA ASP A 82 8.58 13.12 12.00
C ASP A 82 8.79 11.58 11.99
N ALA A 83 9.46 11.02 10.96
CA ALA A 83 9.60 9.57 10.79
C ALA A 83 10.24 8.87 12.02
N ALA A 84 11.24 9.48 12.64
CA ALA A 84 11.90 8.94 13.83
C ALA A 84 10.98 8.87 15.07
N GLU A 85 9.99 9.76 15.16
CA GLU A 85 8.99 9.76 16.22
C GLU A 85 7.91 8.71 15.95
N ARG A 86 7.48 8.56 14.70
CA ARG A 86 6.57 7.48 14.29
C ARG A 86 7.17 6.10 14.52
N VAL A 87 8.45 5.91 14.21
CA VAL A 87 9.20 4.70 14.55
C VAL A 87 9.20 4.44 16.05
N ARG A 88 9.34 5.49 16.88
CA ARG A 88 9.25 5.34 18.34
C ARG A 88 7.86 4.83 18.75
N ILE A 89 6.78 5.37 18.18
CA ILE A 89 5.41 4.88 18.47
C ILE A 89 5.25 3.41 18.08
N VAL A 90 5.74 3.02 16.90
CA VAL A 90 5.68 1.62 16.42
C VAL A 90 6.37 0.69 17.42
N ILE A 91 7.53 1.08 17.95
CA ILE A 91 8.28 0.31 18.95
C ILE A 91 7.56 0.31 20.31
N ASP A 92 7.22 1.48 20.85
CA ASP A 92 6.61 1.64 22.17
C ASP A 92 5.27 0.89 22.28
N GLU A 93 4.48 0.92 21.20
CA GLU A 93 3.19 0.24 21.12
C GLU A 93 3.32 -1.20 20.60
N GLY A 94 4.55 -1.75 20.45
CA GLY A 94 4.83 -3.15 20.13
C GLY A 94 4.29 -3.66 18.79
N VAL A 95 4.16 -2.79 17.78
CA VAL A 95 3.62 -3.15 16.46
C VAL A 95 4.54 -4.17 15.78
N ARG A 96 3.96 -5.22 15.16
CA ARG A 96 4.75 -6.34 14.61
C ARG A 96 5.56 -5.96 13.37
N VAL A 97 4.97 -5.18 12.47
CA VAL A 97 5.57 -4.83 11.18
C VAL A 97 5.64 -3.32 10.98
N ALA A 98 6.82 -2.81 10.63
CA ALA A 98 7.00 -1.48 10.08
C ALA A 98 7.15 -1.57 8.56
N SER A 99 6.13 -1.12 7.83
CA SER A 99 6.20 -0.96 6.38
C SER A 99 6.60 0.46 6.02
N PHE A 100 7.29 0.66 4.90
CA PHE A 100 7.67 1.99 4.45
C PHE A 100 7.22 2.27 3.02
N ALA A 101 6.57 3.41 2.82
CA ALA A 101 6.56 4.07 1.53
C ALA A 101 7.96 4.67 1.31
N LEU A 102 8.66 4.18 0.29
CA LEU A 102 10.07 4.44 -0.03
C LEU A 102 11.07 3.72 0.88
N ALA A 103 12.34 3.73 0.45
CA ALA A 103 13.44 3.20 1.24
C ALA A 103 13.67 4.06 2.50
N PRO A 104 13.53 3.51 3.71
CA PRO A 104 13.94 4.16 4.95
C PRO A 104 15.46 4.28 5.05
N SER A 105 15.95 5.15 5.92
CA SER A 105 17.40 5.23 6.20
C SER A 105 17.89 3.97 6.93
N LYS A 106 19.19 3.67 6.80
CA LYS A 106 19.82 2.53 7.47
C LYS A 106 19.64 2.60 8.99
N GLU A 107 19.67 3.80 9.56
CA GLU A 107 19.50 4.05 10.99
C GLU A 107 18.07 3.73 11.47
N LEU A 108 17.05 4.07 10.67
CA LEU A 108 15.66 3.73 11.00
C LEU A 108 15.43 2.22 10.92
N ILE A 109 16.01 1.54 9.93
CA ILE A 109 15.95 0.07 9.81
C ILE A 109 16.59 -0.57 11.06
N ALA A 110 17.83 -0.18 11.39
CA ALA A 110 18.55 -0.72 12.54
C ALA A 110 17.73 -0.54 13.84
N ARG A 111 17.23 0.66 14.10
CA ARG A 111 16.45 0.95 15.31
C ARG A 111 15.18 0.10 15.46
N LEU A 112 14.47 -0.17 14.38
CA LEU A 112 13.29 -1.04 14.38
C LEU A 112 13.67 -2.49 14.65
N LYS A 113 14.74 -2.96 14.01
CA LYS A 113 15.23 -4.33 14.14
C LYS A 113 15.79 -4.64 15.53
N ASP A 114 16.55 -3.72 16.11
CA ASP A 114 17.04 -3.83 17.48
C ASP A 114 15.89 -3.98 18.49
N ALA A 115 14.70 -3.47 18.16
CA ALA A 115 13.48 -3.61 18.93
C ALA A 115 12.60 -4.82 18.54
N GLY A 116 13.06 -5.68 17.62
CA GLY A 116 12.33 -6.87 17.18
C GLY A 116 11.15 -6.61 16.23
N VAL A 117 11.05 -5.40 15.67
CA VAL A 117 10.02 -5.05 14.67
C VAL A 117 10.48 -5.49 13.28
N VAL A 118 9.62 -6.20 12.56
CA VAL A 118 9.89 -6.65 11.19
C VAL A 118 9.78 -5.47 10.22
N VAL A 119 10.82 -5.23 9.42
CA VAL A 119 10.90 -4.08 8.51
C VAL A 119 10.66 -4.49 7.06
N ILE A 120 9.58 -3.98 6.46
CA ILE A 120 9.12 -4.34 5.10
C ILE A 120 8.91 -3.08 4.23
N PRO A 121 9.97 -2.51 3.64
CA PRO A 121 9.86 -1.40 2.70
C PRO A 121 9.21 -1.83 1.37
N SER A 122 8.43 -0.91 0.79
CA SER A 122 7.90 -1.05 -0.56
C SER A 122 8.90 -0.56 -1.59
N VAL A 123 9.11 -1.34 -2.66
CA VAL A 123 10.06 -1.06 -3.75
C VAL A 123 9.41 -1.25 -5.12
N GLY A 124 9.85 -0.47 -6.09
CA GLY A 124 9.39 -0.54 -7.49
C GLY A 124 10.52 -0.80 -8.50
N ALA A 125 11.71 -1.20 -8.02
CA ALA A 125 12.86 -1.51 -8.88
C ALA A 125 13.84 -2.44 -8.16
N ARG A 126 14.51 -3.31 -8.92
CA ARG A 126 15.56 -4.24 -8.43
C ARG A 126 16.60 -3.55 -7.55
N ARG A 127 17.21 -2.47 -8.04
CA ARG A 127 18.23 -1.70 -7.28
C ARG A 127 17.76 -1.20 -5.91
N HIS A 128 16.45 -0.95 -5.76
CA HIS A 128 15.90 -0.50 -4.47
C HIS A 128 15.78 -1.66 -3.50
N ALA A 129 15.43 -2.86 -3.98
CA ALA A 129 15.40 -4.08 -3.18
C ALA A 129 16.81 -4.45 -2.67
N GLU A 130 17.80 -4.49 -3.56
CA GLU A 130 19.21 -4.76 -3.22
C GLU A 130 19.70 -3.78 -2.13
N LYS A 131 19.38 -2.50 -2.29
CA LYS A 131 19.79 -1.44 -1.35
C LYS A 131 19.19 -1.63 0.05
N VAL A 132 17.88 -1.85 0.17
CA VAL A 132 17.24 -2.01 1.49
C VAL A 132 17.57 -3.35 2.13
N ALA A 133 17.78 -4.41 1.33
CA ALA A 133 18.28 -5.70 1.81
C ALA A 133 19.69 -5.56 2.39
N ALA A 134 20.61 -4.87 1.69
CA ALA A 134 21.96 -4.59 2.19
C ALA A 134 21.97 -3.70 3.45
N TRP A 135 20.91 -2.91 3.68
CA TRP A 135 20.71 -2.15 4.90
C TRP A 135 20.04 -2.94 6.03
N GLY A 136 19.63 -4.17 5.74
CA GLY A 136 19.11 -5.12 6.71
C GLY A 136 17.59 -5.20 6.77
N ALA A 137 16.82 -4.76 5.78
CA ALA A 137 15.37 -5.03 5.74
C ALA A 137 15.08 -6.54 5.88
N ASP A 138 13.98 -6.90 6.54
CA ASP A 138 13.64 -8.31 6.80
C ASP A 138 12.88 -8.96 5.64
N ALA A 139 12.17 -8.16 4.85
CA ALA A 139 11.50 -8.55 3.61
C ALA A 139 11.32 -7.30 2.73
N VAL A 140 10.93 -7.48 1.48
CA VAL A 140 10.57 -6.37 0.58
C VAL A 140 9.21 -6.61 -0.06
N MET A 141 8.40 -5.55 -0.17
CA MET A 141 7.16 -5.58 -0.95
C MET A 141 7.40 -4.95 -2.32
N VAL A 142 7.37 -5.76 -3.38
CA VAL A 142 7.70 -5.36 -4.74
C VAL A 142 6.41 -5.06 -5.50
N GLN A 143 6.21 -3.80 -5.88
CA GLN A 143 5.05 -3.38 -6.63
C GLN A 143 5.37 -3.24 -8.12
N GLY A 144 4.74 -4.05 -8.97
CA GLY A 144 4.75 -3.85 -10.41
C GLY A 144 3.84 -2.72 -10.88
N GLY A 145 4.02 -2.33 -12.14
CA GLY A 145 3.41 -1.17 -12.76
C GLY A 145 1.88 -1.17 -12.73
N GLU A 146 1.25 -2.33 -12.64
CA GLU A 146 -0.19 -2.58 -12.58
C GLU A 146 -0.83 -2.15 -11.25
N GLY A 147 -0.02 -1.96 -10.21
CA GLY A 147 -0.47 -1.53 -8.88
C GLY A 147 -0.99 -0.08 -8.86
N GLY A 148 -1.89 0.19 -7.90
CA GLY A 148 -2.50 1.51 -7.74
C GLY A 148 -1.62 2.50 -6.98
N GLY A 149 -1.95 3.79 -7.10
CA GLY A 149 -1.16 4.84 -6.45
C GLY A 149 0.11 5.17 -7.23
N HIS A 150 1.11 5.69 -6.55
CA HIS A 150 2.44 5.90 -7.14
C HIS A 150 3.00 4.56 -7.65
N THR A 151 3.39 4.50 -8.92
CA THR A 151 3.77 3.24 -9.55
C THR A 151 4.94 3.42 -10.54
N GLY A 152 5.67 2.33 -10.77
CA GLY A 152 6.63 2.23 -11.86
C GLY A 152 5.97 1.85 -13.19
N ASP A 153 6.78 1.65 -14.21
CA ASP A 153 6.38 1.22 -15.56
C ASP A 153 6.58 -0.29 -15.81
N VAL A 154 7.48 -0.94 -15.07
CA VAL A 154 7.77 -2.37 -15.21
C VAL A 154 6.65 -3.23 -14.65
N ALA A 155 6.06 -4.10 -15.48
CA ALA A 155 5.04 -5.07 -15.10
C ALA A 155 5.50 -6.04 -14.00
N THR A 156 4.59 -6.48 -13.13
CA THR A 156 4.88 -7.43 -12.05
C THR A 156 5.54 -8.70 -12.56
N THR A 157 5.08 -9.25 -13.68
CA THR A 157 5.63 -10.49 -14.28
C THR A 157 7.09 -10.36 -14.72
N VAL A 158 7.57 -9.13 -14.94
CA VAL A 158 8.94 -8.83 -15.32
C VAL A 158 9.75 -8.39 -14.11
N LEU A 159 9.19 -7.54 -13.24
CA LEU A 159 9.89 -6.98 -12.09
C LEU A 159 10.10 -8.02 -10.98
N LEU A 160 9.10 -8.85 -10.71
CA LEU A 160 9.12 -9.76 -9.55
C LEU A 160 10.26 -10.78 -9.63
N PRO A 161 10.46 -11.55 -10.72
CA PRO A 161 11.55 -12.52 -10.80
C PRO A 161 12.93 -11.85 -10.65
N GLN A 162 13.12 -10.67 -11.27
CA GLN A 162 14.37 -9.92 -11.15
C GLN A 162 14.70 -9.52 -9.72
N VAL A 163 13.70 -9.25 -8.87
CA VAL A 163 13.93 -8.93 -7.47
C VAL A 163 14.18 -10.21 -6.67
N VAL A 164 13.39 -11.26 -6.89
CA VAL A 164 13.56 -12.57 -6.23
C VAL A 164 14.98 -13.10 -6.45
N ASP A 165 15.50 -13.02 -7.68
CA ASP A 165 16.86 -13.46 -8.00
C ASP A 165 17.96 -12.58 -7.40
N ALA A 166 17.63 -11.36 -6.97
CA ALA A 166 18.60 -10.35 -6.53
C ALA A 166 18.77 -10.25 -5.01
N VAL A 167 17.86 -10.84 -4.21
CA VAL A 167 17.90 -10.73 -2.75
C VAL A 167 17.55 -12.06 -2.07
N ASP A 168 18.20 -12.35 -0.95
CA ASP A 168 17.93 -13.58 -0.17
C ASP A 168 16.77 -13.42 0.83
N ILE A 169 16.30 -12.19 1.05
CA ILE A 169 15.18 -11.90 1.96
C ILE A 169 13.83 -12.19 1.28
N PRO A 170 12.78 -12.55 2.04
CA PRO A 170 11.44 -12.78 1.49
C PRO A 170 10.92 -11.60 0.64
N VAL A 171 10.36 -11.93 -0.52
CA VAL A 171 9.77 -10.97 -1.45
C VAL A 171 8.24 -11.12 -1.44
N ILE A 172 7.51 -10.03 -1.21
CA ILE A 172 6.05 -9.98 -1.26
C ILE A 172 5.66 -9.30 -2.57
N ALA A 173 4.92 -10.00 -3.42
CA ALA A 173 4.53 -9.48 -4.71
C ALA A 173 3.29 -8.57 -4.60
N ALA A 174 3.31 -7.40 -5.20
CA ALA A 174 2.18 -6.46 -5.23
C ALA A 174 1.97 -5.90 -6.63
N GLY A 175 0.74 -5.47 -6.92
CA GLY A 175 0.33 -4.98 -8.24
C GLY A 175 -0.15 -6.12 -9.15
N GLY A 176 -1.42 -6.05 -9.56
CA GLY A 176 -2.02 -7.08 -10.43
C GLY A 176 -2.69 -8.26 -9.72
N PHE A 177 -2.53 -8.42 -8.40
CA PHE A 177 -3.09 -9.54 -7.64
C PHE A 177 -4.44 -9.21 -6.98
N HIS A 178 -5.41 -10.13 -7.08
CA HIS A 178 -6.73 -9.96 -6.46
C HIS A 178 -7.45 -11.28 -6.06
N ASP A 179 -6.90 -12.45 -6.39
CA ASP A 179 -7.54 -13.76 -6.21
C ASP A 179 -6.51 -14.88 -5.90
N GLY A 180 -6.98 -16.13 -5.72
CA GLY A 180 -6.12 -17.27 -5.41
C GLY A 180 -5.17 -17.68 -6.53
N ARG A 181 -5.55 -17.46 -7.80
CA ARG A 181 -4.68 -17.71 -8.97
C ARG A 181 -3.47 -16.77 -8.93
N GLY A 182 -3.71 -15.51 -8.60
CA GLY A 182 -2.66 -14.52 -8.39
C GLY A 182 -1.68 -14.91 -7.28
N LEU A 183 -2.18 -15.44 -6.15
CA LEU A 183 -1.32 -15.95 -5.09
C LEU A 183 -0.43 -17.09 -5.59
N VAL A 184 -0.99 -18.10 -6.26
CA VAL A 184 -0.20 -19.23 -6.78
C VAL A 184 0.82 -18.77 -7.82
N ALA A 185 0.46 -17.86 -8.71
CA ALA A 185 1.39 -17.30 -9.69
C ALA A 185 2.56 -16.57 -9.00
N ALA A 186 2.30 -15.77 -7.96
CA ALA A 186 3.35 -15.10 -7.20
C ALA A 186 4.28 -16.10 -6.48
N LEU A 187 3.72 -17.13 -5.84
CA LEU A 187 4.51 -18.18 -5.19
C LEU A 187 5.37 -18.93 -6.23
N ALA A 188 4.84 -19.19 -7.43
CA ALA A 188 5.59 -19.83 -8.52
C ALA A 188 6.73 -18.95 -9.05
N TYR A 189 6.61 -17.62 -8.98
CA TYR A 189 7.72 -16.68 -9.25
C TYR A 189 8.73 -16.58 -8.10
N GLY A 190 8.53 -17.29 -6.99
CA GLY A 190 9.40 -17.28 -5.81
C GLY A 190 9.06 -16.22 -4.77
N ALA A 191 7.91 -15.55 -4.87
CA ALA A 191 7.44 -14.67 -3.80
C ALA A 191 7.03 -15.48 -2.56
N ALA A 192 7.10 -14.86 -1.38
CA ALA A 192 6.61 -15.40 -0.13
C ALA A 192 5.12 -15.10 0.13
N GLY A 193 4.48 -14.31 -0.74
CA GLY A 193 3.08 -13.94 -0.62
C GLY A 193 2.69 -12.78 -1.52
N ILE A 194 1.44 -12.31 -1.39
CA ILE A 194 0.91 -11.20 -2.19
C ILE A 194 0.37 -10.04 -1.35
N GLY A 195 0.61 -8.82 -1.83
CA GLY A 195 -0.01 -7.59 -1.35
C GLY A 195 -1.13 -7.14 -2.27
N MET A 196 -2.30 -6.90 -1.69
CA MET A 196 -3.49 -6.47 -2.41
C MET A 196 -4.03 -5.15 -1.83
N GLY A 197 -3.98 -4.08 -2.62
CA GLY A 197 -4.55 -2.78 -2.24
C GLY A 197 -6.03 -2.69 -2.66
N THR A 198 -6.25 -2.53 -3.97
CA THR A 198 -7.60 -2.38 -4.55
C THR A 198 -8.57 -3.48 -4.11
N ARG A 199 -8.14 -4.73 -4.00
CA ARG A 199 -9.01 -5.85 -3.58
C ARG A 199 -9.51 -5.71 -2.13
N PHE A 200 -8.66 -5.29 -1.19
CA PHE A 200 -9.06 -5.04 0.19
C PHE A 200 -9.82 -3.72 0.37
N LEU A 201 -9.55 -2.71 -0.47
CA LEU A 201 -10.37 -1.49 -0.54
C LEU A 201 -11.83 -1.84 -0.86
N LEU A 202 -12.04 -2.79 -1.78
CA LEU A 202 -13.35 -3.30 -2.22
C LEU A 202 -13.83 -4.46 -1.33
N THR A 203 -13.82 -4.23 -0.02
CA THR A 203 -14.45 -5.10 0.98
C THR A 203 -15.54 -4.34 1.73
N SER A 204 -16.45 -5.04 2.41
CA SER A 204 -17.46 -4.42 3.27
C SER A 204 -16.89 -3.80 4.55
N ASP A 205 -15.68 -4.21 4.97
CA ASP A 205 -14.97 -3.67 6.14
C ASP A 205 -14.26 -2.33 5.87
N SER A 206 -13.96 -2.03 4.61
CA SER A 206 -13.41 -0.74 4.19
C SER A 206 -14.43 0.38 4.42
N THR A 207 -13.99 1.48 5.02
CA THR A 207 -14.83 2.67 5.29
C THR A 207 -15.03 3.57 4.08
N VAL A 208 -14.44 3.23 2.92
CA VAL A 208 -14.61 4.01 1.69
C VAL A 208 -16.11 4.09 1.33
N PRO A 209 -16.64 5.29 1.02
CA PRO A 209 -18.06 5.49 0.73
C PRO A 209 -18.59 4.56 -0.38
N ALA A 210 -19.84 4.12 -0.24
CA ALA A 210 -20.47 3.20 -1.19
C ALA A 210 -20.50 3.77 -2.63
N ALA A 211 -20.73 5.08 -2.78
CA ALA A 211 -20.72 5.76 -4.08
C ALA A 211 -19.35 5.68 -4.79
N VAL A 212 -18.25 5.69 -4.01
CA VAL A 212 -16.89 5.53 -4.53
C VAL A 212 -16.67 4.08 -4.93
N LYS A 213 -17.00 3.11 -4.07
CA LYS A 213 -16.89 1.68 -4.39
C LYS A 213 -17.68 1.30 -5.64
N ALA A 214 -18.86 1.90 -5.85
CA ALA A 214 -19.66 1.69 -7.05
C ALA A 214 -18.92 2.13 -8.34
N LYS A 215 -18.11 3.20 -8.29
CA LYS A 215 -17.27 3.60 -9.44
C LYS A 215 -16.17 2.60 -9.74
N TYR A 216 -15.59 1.97 -8.71
CA TYR A 216 -14.61 0.90 -8.91
C TYR A 216 -15.24 -0.34 -9.54
N LEU A 217 -16.41 -0.78 -9.05
CA LEU A 217 -17.11 -1.95 -9.57
C LEU A 217 -17.62 -1.75 -11.01
N ALA A 218 -17.90 -0.50 -11.41
CA ALA A 218 -18.31 -0.16 -12.76
C ALA A 218 -17.13 0.02 -13.74
N ALA A 219 -15.89 0.10 -13.23
CA ALA A 219 -14.72 0.32 -14.07
C ALA A 219 -14.31 -0.98 -14.78
N THR A 220 -13.75 -0.83 -15.97
CA THR A 220 -13.04 -1.91 -16.67
C THR A 220 -11.53 -1.71 -16.56
N VAL A 221 -10.74 -2.69 -17.00
CA VAL A 221 -9.27 -2.59 -17.02
C VAL A 221 -8.80 -1.37 -17.83
N LYS A 222 -9.58 -0.95 -18.83
CA LYS A 222 -9.27 0.21 -19.70
C LYS A 222 -9.54 1.55 -19.03
N ASP A 223 -10.35 1.57 -17.98
CA ASP A 223 -10.70 2.78 -17.22
C ASP A 223 -9.67 3.10 -16.13
N VAL A 224 -8.54 2.39 -16.10
CA VAL A 224 -7.43 2.63 -15.17
C VAL A 224 -6.27 3.26 -15.94
N THR A 225 -5.93 4.51 -15.61
CA THR A 225 -4.88 5.29 -16.28
C THR A 225 -3.69 5.56 -15.35
N VAL A 226 -2.55 5.92 -15.94
CA VAL A 226 -1.40 6.49 -15.24
C VAL A 226 -1.25 7.94 -15.68
N THR A 227 -1.14 8.85 -14.73
CA THR A 227 -0.92 10.27 -15.00
C THR A 227 0.09 10.83 -14.01
N ASP A 228 0.90 11.77 -14.45
CA ASP A 228 1.80 12.58 -13.61
C ASP A 228 1.17 13.93 -13.25
N ARG A 229 -0.05 14.23 -13.71
CA ARG A 229 -0.66 15.55 -13.57
C ARG A 229 -1.22 15.85 -12.20
N VAL A 230 -1.33 14.83 -11.33
CA VAL A 230 -1.83 15.00 -9.97
C VAL A 230 -0.77 15.64 -9.09
N ASP A 231 0.39 15.00 -8.96
CA ASP A 231 1.49 15.43 -8.08
C ASP A 231 2.85 15.55 -8.76
N GLY A 232 2.91 15.37 -10.08
CA GLY A 232 4.16 15.38 -10.82
C GLY A 232 4.88 14.03 -10.88
N MET A 233 4.28 12.97 -10.34
CA MET A 233 4.83 11.61 -10.36
C MET A 233 3.85 10.61 -10.97
N PRO A 234 4.34 9.54 -11.63
CA PRO A 234 3.47 8.53 -12.21
C PRO A 234 2.56 7.92 -11.14
N HIS A 235 1.26 8.17 -11.29
CA HIS A 235 0.26 7.76 -10.33
C HIS A 235 -0.89 7.05 -11.07
N ARG A 236 -1.17 5.80 -10.68
CA ARG A 236 -2.24 4.97 -11.27
C ARG A 236 -3.55 5.10 -10.52
N MET A 237 -4.62 5.37 -11.26
CA MET A 237 -5.95 5.65 -10.73
C MET A 237 -7.04 5.36 -11.76
N LEU A 238 -8.30 5.31 -11.31
CA LEU A 238 -9.43 5.34 -12.22
C LEU A 238 -9.44 6.64 -13.01
N ARG A 239 -9.76 6.55 -14.30
CA ARG A 239 -10.00 7.70 -15.16
C ARG A 239 -11.35 8.32 -14.79
N THR A 240 -11.31 9.55 -14.28
CA THR A 240 -12.49 10.32 -13.87
C THR A 240 -12.50 11.67 -14.58
N GLU A 241 -13.63 12.39 -14.51
CA GLU A 241 -13.72 13.76 -15.02
C GLU A 241 -12.67 14.68 -14.40
N MET A 242 -12.34 14.48 -13.12
CA MET A 242 -11.26 15.22 -12.44
C MET A 242 -9.90 14.91 -13.05
N VAL A 243 -9.58 13.63 -13.29
CA VAL A 243 -8.31 13.23 -13.92
C VAL A 243 -8.21 13.80 -15.34
N ASP A 244 -9.29 13.69 -16.11
CA ASP A 244 -9.41 14.26 -17.45
C ASP A 244 -9.23 15.79 -17.45
N SER A 245 -9.77 16.48 -16.42
CA SER A 245 -9.60 17.91 -16.23
C SER A 245 -8.14 18.29 -15.93
N LEU A 246 -7.45 17.52 -15.08
CA LEU A 246 -6.03 17.73 -14.78
C LEU A 246 -5.13 17.51 -16.01
N GLU A 247 -5.45 16.53 -16.85
CA GLU A 247 -4.72 16.27 -18.10
C GLU A 247 -4.86 17.41 -19.11
N ARG A 248 -6.05 18.01 -19.22
CA ARG A 248 -6.32 19.17 -20.09
C ARG A 248 -5.84 20.51 -19.52
N SER A 249 -5.66 20.61 -18.20
CA SER A 249 -5.30 21.88 -17.54
C SER A 249 -3.89 22.34 -17.88
N GLY A 250 -3.72 23.65 -18.12
CA GLY A 250 -2.41 24.27 -18.31
C GLY A 250 -1.61 24.36 -17.00
N ARG A 251 -0.27 24.41 -17.11
CA ARG A 251 0.66 24.40 -15.96
C ARG A 251 0.37 25.48 -14.91
N ALA A 252 -0.09 26.67 -15.31
CA ALA A 252 -0.41 27.76 -14.39
C ALA A 252 -1.63 27.46 -13.50
N ALA A 253 -2.68 26.85 -14.04
CA ALA A 253 -3.86 26.46 -13.29
C ALA A 253 -3.55 25.36 -12.27
N ALA A 254 -2.71 24.38 -12.66
CA ALA A 254 -2.26 23.31 -11.77
C ALA A 254 -1.47 23.82 -10.57
N LEU A 255 -0.58 24.82 -10.77
CA LEU A 255 0.19 25.43 -9.69
C LEU A 255 -0.68 26.23 -8.70
N LEU A 256 -1.70 26.94 -9.17
CA LEU A 256 -2.65 27.64 -8.29
C LEU A 256 -3.48 26.65 -7.43
N GLY A 257 -3.91 25.53 -8.02
CA GLY A 257 -4.56 24.45 -7.28
C GLY A 257 -3.66 23.85 -6.20
N ALA A 258 -2.38 23.63 -6.52
CA ALA A 258 -1.38 23.08 -5.62
C ALA A 258 -1.20 23.88 -4.33
N VAL A 259 -1.14 25.21 -4.42
CA VAL A 259 -1.00 26.09 -3.25
C VAL A 259 -2.23 25.98 -2.34
N ARG A 260 -3.44 25.91 -2.91
CA ARG A 260 -4.68 25.76 -2.14
C ARG A 260 -4.72 24.41 -1.43
N HIS A 261 -4.38 23.32 -2.12
CA HIS A 261 -4.35 21.98 -1.53
C HIS A 261 -3.25 21.83 -0.47
N ALA A 262 -2.08 22.45 -0.67
CA ALA A 262 -1.02 22.49 0.36
C ALA A 262 -1.49 23.18 1.65
N SER A 263 -2.22 24.29 1.53
CA SER A 263 -2.81 24.97 2.68
C SER A 263 -3.84 24.10 3.42
N ALA A 264 -4.71 23.40 2.67
CA ALA A 264 -5.68 22.47 3.24
C ALA A 264 -5.01 21.27 3.93
N PHE A 265 -4.03 20.65 3.27
CA PHE A 265 -3.26 19.54 3.82
C PHE A 265 -2.54 19.94 5.12
N ARG A 266 -1.91 21.12 5.13
CA ARG A 266 -1.26 21.68 6.32
C ARG A 266 -2.23 21.80 7.50
N LYS A 267 -3.42 22.35 7.25
CA LYS A 267 -4.44 22.56 8.28
C LYS A 267 -4.91 21.22 8.87
N GLU A 268 -5.03 20.20 8.04
CA GLU A 268 -5.51 18.87 8.43
C GLU A 268 -4.47 18.04 9.18
N THR A 269 -3.21 18.04 8.70
CA THR A 269 -2.14 17.23 9.27
C THR A 269 -1.39 17.92 10.41
N GLY A 270 -1.75 19.15 10.75
CA GLY A 270 -1.05 19.95 11.76
C GLY A 270 0.38 20.35 11.36
N ALA A 271 0.78 20.12 10.11
CA ALA A 271 2.14 20.40 9.67
C ALA A 271 2.49 21.91 9.77
N SER A 272 3.74 22.22 10.11
CA SER A 272 4.22 23.61 10.06
C SER A 272 4.62 23.99 8.64
N TRP A 273 4.53 25.28 8.27
CA TRP A 273 5.04 25.76 6.96
C TRP A 273 6.53 25.43 6.78
N ARG A 274 7.32 25.58 7.85
CA ARG A 274 8.75 25.21 7.85
C ARG A 274 8.93 23.70 7.66
N GLY A 275 8.06 22.89 8.25
CA GLY A 275 8.02 21.43 8.09
C GLY A 275 7.73 21.03 6.65
N LEU A 276 6.68 21.60 6.04
CA LEU A 276 6.33 21.32 4.64
C LEU A 276 7.43 21.72 3.66
N VAL A 277 8.10 22.87 3.88
CA VAL A 277 9.25 23.28 3.07
C VAL A 277 10.42 22.32 3.24
N ARG A 278 10.68 21.86 4.48
CA ARG A 278 11.73 20.87 4.77
C ARG A 278 11.41 19.52 4.11
N ASP A 279 10.18 19.04 4.22
CA ASP A 279 9.73 17.80 3.60
C ASP A 279 9.84 17.92 2.06
N GLY A 280 9.46 19.06 1.50
CA GLY A 280 9.62 19.35 0.06
C GLY A 280 11.09 19.36 -0.39
N LEU A 281 11.99 19.94 0.41
CA LEU A 281 13.44 19.90 0.18
C LEU A 281 13.98 18.46 0.23
N ALA A 282 13.59 17.68 1.24
CA ALA A 282 13.97 16.28 1.38
C ALA A 282 13.48 15.44 0.19
N MET A 283 12.24 15.68 -0.26
CA MET A 283 11.66 15.01 -1.43
C MET A 283 12.41 15.34 -2.72
N LYS A 284 12.82 16.61 -2.90
CA LYS A 284 13.64 17.04 -4.05
C LYS A 284 15.01 16.36 -4.07
N HIS A 285 15.70 16.33 -2.92
CA HIS A 285 17.02 15.72 -2.81
C HIS A 285 16.99 14.20 -3.00
N GLY A 286 15.89 13.52 -2.66
CA GLY A 286 15.75 12.08 -2.80
C GLY A 286 15.25 11.57 -4.15
N ARG A 287 14.73 12.44 -5.04
CA ARG A 287 13.96 12.01 -6.23
C ARG A 287 14.22 12.79 -7.53
N GLU A 288 15.25 13.65 -7.59
CA GLU A 288 15.54 14.52 -8.76
C GLU A 288 14.32 15.33 -9.25
N LEU A 289 13.43 15.74 -8.34
CA LEU A 289 12.19 16.45 -8.70
C LEU A 289 12.44 17.93 -9.03
N THR A 290 11.64 18.46 -9.95
CA THR A 290 11.50 19.90 -10.17
C THR A 290 10.72 20.56 -9.02
N TRP A 291 10.93 21.86 -8.80
CA TRP A 291 10.17 22.62 -7.80
C TRP A 291 8.66 22.64 -8.05
N SER A 292 8.24 22.57 -9.31
CA SER A 292 6.82 22.41 -9.67
C SER A 292 6.24 21.08 -9.20
N GLN A 293 6.98 19.98 -9.31
CA GLN A 293 6.52 18.66 -8.85
C GLN A 293 6.44 18.62 -7.31
N VAL A 294 7.40 19.24 -6.62
CA VAL A 294 7.35 19.38 -5.14
C VAL A 294 6.10 20.13 -4.69
N LEU A 295 5.69 21.18 -5.40
CA LEU A 295 4.45 21.91 -5.08
C LEU A 295 3.20 21.06 -5.37
N LEU A 296 3.16 20.37 -6.51
CA LEU A 296 2.04 19.51 -6.91
C LEU A 296 1.87 18.32 -5.95
N ALA A 297 2.92 17.84 -5.29
CA ALA A 297 2.85 16.75 -4.31
C ALA A 297 1.83 16.96 -3.18
N ALA A 298 1.44 18.20 -2.90
CA ALA A 298 0.40 18.51 -1.94
C ALA A 298 -1.04 18.20 -2.41
N ASN A 299 -1.25 18.00 -3.72
CA ASN A 299 -2.56 17.71 -4.30
C ASN A 299 -3.07 16.32 -3.91
N THR A 300 -2.21 15.31 -4.04
CA THR A 300 -2.59 13.90 -3.94
C THR A 300 -3.31 13.57 -2.63
N PRO A 301 -2.81 13.94 -1.44
CA PRO A 301 -3.52 13.65 -0.20
C PRO A 301 -4.92 14.26 -0.14
N MET A 302 -5.12 15.47 -0.68
CA MET A 302 -6.40 16.17 -0.63
C MET A 302 -7.40 15.65 -1.65
N LEU A 303 -6.94 15.40 -2.88
CA LEU A 303 -7.78 14.81 -3.91
C LEU A 303 -8.18 13.36 -3.57
N LEU A 304 -7.27 12.60 -2.94
CA LEU A 304 -7.62 11.28 -2.41
C LEU A 304 -8.63 11.37 -1.26
N LYS A 305 -8.49 12.34 -0.34
CA LYS A 305 -9.45 12.54 0.76
C LYS A 305 -10.85 12.84 0.23
N ALA A 306 -10.96 13.75 -0.74
CA ALA A 306 -12.22 14.15 -1.35
C ALA A 306 -13.01 12.92 -1.85
N SER A 307 -12.36 11.98 -2.54
CA SER A 307 -13.03 10.73 -2.92
C SER A 307 -13.13 9.73 -1.75
N MET A 308 -12.00 9.29 -1.19
CA MET A 308 -11.93 8.12 -0.31
C MET A 308 -12.60 8.31 1.05
N VAL A 309 -12.80 9.56 1.47
CA VAL A 309 -13.41 9.90 2.76
C VAL A 309 -14.72 10.66 2.55
N GLU A 310 -14.72 11.70 1.72
CA GLU A 310 -15.87 12.60 1.56
C GLU A 310 -16.85 12.13 0.47
N GLY A 311 -16.51 11.08 -0.28
CA GLY A 311 -17.38 10.50 -1.31
C GLY A 311 -17.51 11.34 -2.59
N ARG A 312 -16.70 12.40 -2.72
CA ARG A 312 -16.71 13.35 -3.83
C ARG A 312 -15.92 12.85 -5.02
N THR A 313 -16.57 11.98 -5.80
CA THR A 313 -15.99 11.40 -7.04
C THR A 313 -15.86 12.41 -8.19
N ASP A 314 -16.51 13.56 -8.09
CA ASP A 314 -16.48 14.67 -9.05
C ASP A 314 -15.16 15.47 -9.01
N ILE A 315 -14.57 15.62 -7.82
CA ILE A 315 -13.34 16.40 -7.63
C ILE A 315 -12.18 15.60 -7.03
N GLY A 316 -12.43 14.36 -6.61
CA GLY A 316 -11.41 13.49 -6.05
C GLY A 316 -10.69 12.65 -7.10
N VAL A 317 -9.55 12.07 -6.71
CA VAL A 317 -8.83 11.08 -7.52
C VAL A 317 -8.90 9.72 -6.87
N MET A 318 -9.09 8.67 -7.66
CA MET A 318 -9.34 7.33 -7.15
C MET A 318 -8.19 6.37 -7.43
N ALA A 319 -7.19 6.35 -6.55
CA ALA A 319 -6.03 5.45 -6.67
C ALA A 319 -6.47 3.99 -6.83
N SER A 320 -6.00 3.32 -7.88
CA SER A 320 -6.43 1.96 -8.17
C SER A 320 -5.42 1.23 -9.04
N GLY A 321 -5.23 -0.06 -8.77
CA GLY A 321 -4.57 -0.95 -9.72
C GLY A 321 -5.51 -1.34 -10.87
N GLN A 322 -4.93 -1.94 -11.90
CA GLN A 322 -5.70 -2.41 -13.08
C GLN A 322 -6.73 -3.49 -12.71
N VAL A 323 -6.51 -4.22 -11.62
CA VAL A 323 -7.42 -5.24 -11.09
C VAL A 323 -8.79 -4.71 -10.70
N ALA A 324 -9.00 -3.39 -10.56
CA ALA A 324 -10.35 -2.85 -10.36
C ALA A 324 -11.33 -3.33 -11.43
N GLY A 325 -10.87 -3.44 -12.68
CA GLY A 325 -11.69 -3.91 -13.79
C GLY A 325 -12.00 -5.41 -13.81
N LEU A 326 -11.56 -6.15 -12.78
CA LEU A 326 -11.76 -7.60 -12.62
C LEU A 326 -12.50 -7.92 -11.31
N ILE A 327 -12.91 -6.91 -10.55
CA ILE A 327 -13.53 -7.05 -9.22
C ILE A 327 -15.02 -6.70 -9.32
N GLU A 328 -15.86 -7.65 -8.95
CA GLU A 328 -17.32 -7.57 -9.17
C GLU A 328 -18.14 -7.56 -7.86
N ASP A 329 -17.49 -7.66 -6.71
CA ASP A 329 -18.13 -7.88 -5.41
C ASP A 329 -17.48 -7.13 -4.24
N LEU A 330 -18.15 -7.12 -3.09
CA LEU A 330 -17.70 -6.45 -1.85
C LEU A 330 -17.80 -7.38 -0.62
N PRO A 331 -17.05 -8.49 -0.60
CA PRO A 331 -17.06 -9.41 0.54
C PRO A 331 -16.49 -8.75 1.80
N SER A 332 -16.74 -9.32 2.98
CA SER A 332 -15.92 -9.04 4.17
C SER A 332 -14.48 -9.47 3.96
N CYS A 333 -13.55 -8.97 4.78
CA CYS A 333 -12.16 -9.41 4.76
C CYS A 333 -12.04 -10.91 5.06
N ALA A 334 -12.91 -11.45 5.93
CA ALA A 334 -12.93 -12.87 6.24
C ALA A 334 -13.31 -13.71 5.02
N GLU A 335 -14.42 -13.39 4.36
CA GLU A 335 -14.86 -14.08 3.13
C GLU A 335 -13.83 -13.94 2.00
N LEU A 336 -13.24 -12.75 1.84
CA LEU A 336 -12.20 -12.52 0.84
C LEU A 336 -10.99 -13.42 1.07
N VAL A 337 -10.44 -13.42 2.29
CA VAL A 337 -9.25 -14.21 2.63
C VAL A 337 -9.53 -15.70 2.52
N GLU A 338 -10.67 -16.16 3.04
CA GLU A 338 -11.09 -17.56 2.93
C GLU A 338 -11.18 -18.00 1.47
N ARG A 339 -11.85 -17.21 0.62
CA ARG A 339 -11.97 -17.50 -0.80
C ARG A 339 -10.62 -17.54 -1.51
N VAL A 340 -9.76 -16.52 -1.33
CA VAL A 340 -8.44 -16.45 -1.97
C VAL A 340 -7.59 -17.66 -1.60
N VAL A 341 -7.59 -18.07 -0.33
CA VAL A 341 -6.82 -19.23 0.13
C VAL A 341 -7.42 -20.53 -0.41
N ALA A 342 -8.75 -20.70 -0.37
CA ALA A 342 -9.41 -21.88 -0.91
C ALA A 342 -9.15 -22.04 -2.42
N GLU A 343 -9.25 -20.95 -3.18
CA GLU A 343 -8.91 -20.91 -4.60
C GLU A 343 -7.44 -21.27 -4.83
N ALA A 344 -6.51 -20.70 -4.05
CA ALA A 344 -5.09 -21.01 -4.20
C ALA A 344 -4.79 -22.50 -3.94
N LEU A 345 -5.37 -23.08 -2.89
CA LEU A 345 -5.24 -24.52 -2.60
C LEU A 345 -5.84 -25.39 -3.72
N ALA A 346 -6.96 -24.99 -4.30
CA ALA A 346 -7.55 -25.68 -5.44
C ALA A 346 -6.66 -25.59 -6.70
N VAL A 347 -6.11 -24.41 -6.98
CA VAL A 347 -5.19 -24.20 -8.12
C VAL A 347 -3.93 -25.03 -7.94
N LEU A 348 -3.30 -25.02 -6.75
CA LEU A 348 -2.11 -25.83 -6.45
C LEU A 348 -2.36 -27.32 -6.71
N LYS A 349 -3.52 -27.86 -6.31
CA LYS A 349 -3.90 -29.26 -6.56
C LYS A 349 -4.12 -29.55 -8.05
N SER A 350 -4.57 -28.57 -8.82
CA SER A 350 -4.83 -28.72 -10.26
C SER A 350 -3.57 -28.64 -11.13
N LEU A 351 -2.45 -28.13 -10.60
CA LEU A 351 -1.21 -27.99 -11.35
C LEU A 351 -0.58 -29.36 -11.65
N PRO A 352 -0.08 -29.59 -12.87
CA PRO A 352 0.57 -30.85 -13.22
C PRO A 352 1.75 -31.16 -12.30
N GLY A 353 1.73 -32.32 -11.64
CA GLY A 353 2.81 -32.80 -10.78
C GLY A 353 2.64 -32.56 -9.27
N ALA A 354 1.54 -31.97 -8.82
CA ALA A 354 1.25 -31.75 -7.39
C ALA A 354 1.07 -33.03 -6.56
N GLU A 355 0.90 -34.19 -7.18
CA GLU A 355 0.71 -35.50 -6.50
C GLU A 355 1.94 -36.43 -6.52
N ARG A 356 3.15 -35.94 -6.81
CA ARG A 356 4.36 -36.80 -6.93
C ARG A 356 5.26 -36.88 -5.69
N SER A 357 4.72 -36.65 -4.50
CA SER A 357 5.43 -36.93 -3.25
C SER A 357 4.47 -37.42 -2.18
N SER A 358 4.14 -38.71 -2.25
CA SER A 358 3.72 -39.54 -1.12
C SER A 358 4.92 -40.24 -0.53
#